data_AF-A0A1Q3H5R5-F1
#
_entry.id   AF-A0A1Q3H5R5-F1
#
_cell.length_a   1.000
_cell.length_b   1.000
_cell.length_c   1.000
_cell.angle_alpha   90.00
_cell.angle_beta   90.00
_cell.angle_gamma   90.00
#
_symmetry.space_group_name_H-M   'P 1'
#
loop_
_entity.id
_entity.type
_entity.pdbx_description
1 polymer ?
#
loop_
_entity_poly.entity_id
_entity_poly.type
_entity_poly.pdbx_seq_one_letter_code
_entity_poly.pdbx_strand_id
1 'polypeptide(L)'
;MSDKNTRTLRSESSAVSLNLELSNLEHALRGASLLAELLGNHDLPDEETQRMAPHCIVAQVSLVNARLRHVGRVIRGEEDAETLWAPHNATSPTPLPGDDEDVRLVVKHPPSIPRTTEKTVERKSRTRRAVKKTARKKTAEPPKVEEAPPAPPGSAAS
;
A
#
# COMPACT_ATOMS: atom_id res chain seq x y z
N MET A 1 19.95 -8.88 -48.00
CA MET A 1 20.58 -8.82 -46.66
C MET A 1 19.55 -8.19 -45.74
N SER A 2 18.93 -9.00 -44.89
CA SER A 2 17.77 -8.61 -44.09
C SER A 2 18.23 -8.12 -42.73
N ASP A 3 18.00 -6.83 -42.45
CA ASP A 3 18.27 -6.23 -41.16
C ASP A 3 17.33 -6.83 -40.10
N LYS A 4 17.91 -7.65 -39.23
CA LYS A 4 17.25 -8.22 -38.07
C LYS A 4 17.07 -7.13 -37.01
N ASN A 5 15.91 -6.48 -37.06
CA ASN A 5 15.00 -6.31 -35.94
C ASN A 5 15.67 -6.22 -34.54
N THR A 6 16.37 -5.12 -34.26
CA THR A 6 16.71 -4.73 -32.88
C THR A 6 15.47 -4.16 -32.21
N ARG A 7 14.53 -5.05 -31.90
CA ARG A 7 13.43 -4.75 -30.97
C ARG A 7 14.01 -4.85 -29.57
N THR A 8 14.67 -3.78 -29.12
CA THR A 8 14.95 -3.56 -27.71
C THR A 8 13.61 -3.51 -26.99
N LEU A 9 13.17 -4.67 -26.51
CA LEU A 9 12.24 -4.77 -25.39
C LEU A 9 12.97 -4.20 -24.18
N ARG A 10 13.09 -2.87 -24.12
CA ARG A 10 13.34 -2.17 -22.86
C ARG A 10 12.14 -2.54 -22.00
N SER A 11 12.29 -3.58 -21.18
CA SER A 11 11.59 -3.61 -19.91
C SER A 11 11.87 -2.24 -19.31
N GLU A 12 10.81 -1.45 -19.14
CA GLU A 12 10.86 -0.17 -18.45
C GLU A 12 11.35 -0.51 -17.04
N SER A 13 12.65 -0.46 -16.85
CA SER A 13 13.27 -0.72 -15.56
C SER A 13 12.82 0.44 -14.69
N SER A 14 12.19 0.16 -13.56
CA SER A 14 11.98 1.19 -12.55
C SER A 14 13.24 1.28 -11.68
N ALA A 15 13.52 2.47 -11.16
CA ALA A 15 14.57 2.64 -10.17
C ALA A 15 14.05 3.43 -8.98
N VAL A 16 14.70 3.21 -7.84
CA VAL A 16 14.50 3.98 -6.61
C VAL A 16 15.67 4.93 -6.44
N SER A 17 15.38 6.23 -6.30
CA SER A 17 16.37 7.23 -5.93
C SER A 17 16.64 7.16 -4.43
N LEU A 18 17.88 6.86 -4.06
CA LEU A 18 18.27 6.85 -2.65
C LEU A 18 18.24 8.26 -2.06
N ASN A 19 18.59 9.29 -2.84
CA ASN A 19 18.53 10.67 -2.35
C ASN A 19 17.09 11.09 -2.04
N LEU A 20 16.12 10.76 -2.90
CA LEU A 20 14.71 11.07 -2.62
C LEU A 20 14.18 10.30 -1.40
N GLU A 21 14.57 9.04 -1.25
CA GLU A 21 14.21 8.26 -0.06
C GLU A 21 14.79 8.87 1.22
N LEU A 22 16.07 9.23 1.23
CA LEU A 22 16.73 9.87 2.38
C LEU A 22 16.14 11.25 2.70
N SER A 23 15.87 12.07 1.69
CA SER A 23 15.18 13.35 1.86
C SER A 23 13.79 13.18 2.46
N ASN A 24 13.03 12.16 2.07
CA ASN A 24 11.73 11.87 2.67
C ASN A 24 11.84 11.49 4.15
N LEU A 25 12.86 10.71 4.52
CA LEU A 25 13.14 10.37 5.92
C LEU A 25 13.59 11.58 6.74
N GLU A 26 14.36 12.49 6.14
CA GLU A 26 14.73 13.77 6.76
C GLU A 26 13.49 14.62 7.06
N HIS A 27 12.59 14.80 6.08
CA HIS A 27 11.35 15.53 6.28
C HIS A 27 10.50 14.94 7.42
N ALA A 28 10.42 13.61 7.49
CA ALA A 28 9.75 12.90 8.57
C ALA A 28 10.35 13.23 9.94
N LEU A 29 11.69 13.19 10.07
CA LEU A 29 12.37 13.54 11.32
C LEU A 29 12.24 15.02 11.67
N ARG A 30 12.24 15.91 10.68
CA ARG A 30 12.02 17.34 10.90
C ARG A 30 10.63 17.60 11.44
N GLY A 31 9.61 16.91 10.92
CA GLY A 31 8.24 16.97 11.45
C GLY A 31 8.15 16.51 12.91
N ALA A 32 8.81 15.40 13.26
CA ALA A 32 8.89 14.92 14.65
C ALA A 32 9.60 15.93 15.57
N SER A 33 10.68 16.54 15.08
CA SER A 33 11.44 17.56 15.83
C SER A 33 10.60 18.81 16.09
N LEU A 34 9.89 19.31 15.07
CA LEU A 34 8.98 20.45 15.20
C LEU A 34 7.86 20.15 16.21
N LEU A 35 7.28 18.94 16.17
CA LEU A 35 6.26 18.53 17.12
C LEU A 35 6.80 18.47 18.56
N ALA A 36 8.04 18.01 18.74
CA ALA A 36 8.71 18.01 20.03
C ALA A 36 8.98 19.43 20.55
N GLU A 37 9.41 20.35 19.68
CA GLU A 37 9.60 21.77 20.01
C GLU A 37 8.28 22.42 20.47
N LEU A 38 7.19 22.22 19.71
CA LEU A 38 5.86 22.74 20.08
C LEU A 38 5.36 22.17 21.41
N LEU A 39 5.57 20.87 21.65
CA LEU A 39 5.20 20.24 22.92
C LEU A 39 6.01 20.82 24.09
N GLY A 40 7.33 20.99 23.92
CA GLY A 40 8.21 21.54 24.95
C GLY A 40 7.91 23.00 25.29
N ASN A 41 7.40 23.77 24.33
CA ASN A 41 7.01 25.16 24.52
C ASN A 41 5.55 25.34 24.98
N HIS A 42 4.79 24.26 25.13
CA HIS A 42 3.34 24.30 25.38
C HIS A 42 2.54 25.04 24.30
N ASP A 43 3.03 25.06 23.06
CA ASP A 43 2.46 25.77 21.90
C ASP A 43 1.54 24.90 21.04
N LEU A 44 1.11 23.74 21.55
CA LEU A 44 0.13 22.88 20.87
C LEU A 44 -1.31 23.37 21.10
N PRO A 45 -2.20 23.23 20.11
CA PRO A 45 -3.49 23.93 20.05
C PRO A 45 -4.50 23.51 21.13
N ASP A 46 -4.43 22.27 21.61
CA ASP A 46 -5.35 21.72 22.60
C ASP A 46 -4.70 20.60 23.42
N GLU A 47 -5.32 20.26 24.55
CA GLU A 47 -4.80 19.25 25.48
C GLU A 47 -4.77 17.83 24.88
N GLU A 48 -5.69 17.51 23.96
CA GLU A 48 -5.72 16.19 23.32
C GLU A 48 -4.49 16.01 22.44
N THR A 49 -4.16 17.02 21.64
CA THR A 49 -2.97 17.10 20.81
C THR A 49 -1.71 17.04 21.66
N GLN A 50 -1.67 17.73 22.81
CA GLN A 50 -0.55 17.64 23.76
C GLN A 50 -0.35 16.22 24.31
N ARG A 51 -1.43 15.53 24.70
CA ARG A 51 -1.38 14.13 25.15
C ARG A 51 -0.95 13.18 24.04
N MET A 52 -1.32 13.46 22.79
CA MET A 52 -0.99 12.60 21.65
C MET A 52 0.40 12.84 21.07
N ALA A 53 0.96 14.05 21.18
CA ALA A 53 2.23 14.42 20.57
C ALA A 53 3.38 13.43 20.86
N PRO A 54 3.60 12.96 22.11
CA PRO A 54 4.65 11.97 22.38
C PRO A 54 4.50 10.68 21.57
N HIS A 55 3.26 10.19 21.41
CA HIS A 55 2.98 8.98 20.65
C HIS A 55 3.28 9.19 19.16
N CYS A 56 2.89 10.33 18.61
CA CYS A 56 3.16 10.69 17.21
C CYS A 56 4.67 10.80 16.95
N ILE A 57 5.43 11.44 17.86
CA ILE A 57 6.89 11.54 17.75
C ILE A 57 7.52 10.14 17.73
N VAL A 58 7.15 9.27 18.68
CA VAL A 58 7.67 7.90 18.76
C VAL A 58 7.30 7.08 17.53
N ALA A 59 6.07 7.21 17.04
CA ALA A 59 5.62 6.52 15.82
C ALA A 59 6.46 6.95 14.61
N GLN A 60 6.71 8.25 14.43
CA GLN A 60 7.50 8.77 13.33
C GLN A 60 8.95 8.27 13.38
N VAL A 61 9.59 8.34 14.55
CA VAL A 61 10.96 7.83 14.73
C VAL A 61 11.03 6.32 14.47
N SER A 62 10.02 5.57 14.91
CA SER A 62 9.95 4.12 14.69
C SER A 62 9.82 3.77 13.21
N LEU A 63 8.96 4.50 12.47
CA LEU A 63 8.79 4.33 11.03
C LEU A 63 10.09 4.66 10.28
N VAL A 64 10.76 5.75 10.63
CA VAL A 64 12.04 6.13 10.02
C VAL A 64 13.11 5.06 10.28
N ASN A 65 13.21 4.55 11.50
CA ASN A 65 14.18 3.49 11.84
C ASN A 65 13.89 2.19 11.07
N ALA A 66 12.62 1.77 11.00
CA ALA A 66 12.23 0.60 10.22
C ALA A 66 12.59 0.78 8.73
N ARG A 67 12.34 1.97 8.19
CA ARG A 67 12.63 2.27 6.79
C ARG A 67 14.13 2.36 6.49
N LEU A 68 14.94 2.95 7.38
CA LEU A 68 16.41 2.94 7.26
C LEU A 68 16.99 1.52 7.29
N ARG A 69 16.45 0.64 8.15
CA ARG A 69 16.84 -0.78 8.16
C ARG A 69 16.50 -1.45 6.84
N HIS A 70 15.31 -1.19 6.30
CA HIS A 70 14.87 -1.71 5.00
C HIS A 70 15.79 -1.26 3.87
N VAL A 71 16.12 0.04 3.81
CA VAL A 71 17.12 0.59 2.88
C VAL A 71 18.47 -0.12 3.03
N GLY A 72 18.95 -0.30 4.26
CA GLY A 72 20.19 -1.02 4.52
C GLY A 72 20.18 -2.47 4.02
N ARG A 73 19.05 -3.18 4.14
CA ARG A 73 18.90 -4.54 3.62
C ARG A 73 18.99 -4.57 2.08
N VAL A 74 18.33 -3.64 1.40
CA VAL A 74 18.41 -3.53 -0.07
C VAL A 74 19.83 -3.21 -0.52
N ILE A 75 20.52 -2.27 0.14
CA ILE A 75 21.92 -1.92 -0.18
C ILE A 75 22.85 -3.13 -0.02
N ARG A 76 22.63 -3.97 1.00
CA ARG A 76 23.39 -5.22 1.20
C ARG A 76 22.96 -6.37 0.28
N GLY A 77 21.92 -6.18 -0.54
CA GLY A 77 21.37 -7.22 -1.41
C GLY A 77 20.57 -8.30 -0.67
N GLU A 78 20.15 -8.04 0.56
CA GLU A 78 19.32 -8.94 1.38
C GLU A 78 17.82 -8.86 1.01
N GLU A 79 17.44 -7.88 0.18
CA GLU A 79 16.07 -7.61 -0.25
C GLU A 79 16.06 -6.89 -1.62
N ASP A 80 14.97 -7.02 -2.39
CA ASP A 80 14.84 -6.37 -3.71
C ASP A 80 14.48 -4.88 -3.55
N ALA A 81 15.03 -4.04 -4.43
CA ALA A 81 14.69 -2.62 -4.52
C ALA A 81 13.21 -2.37 -4.86
N GLU A 82 12.52 -3.34 -5.47
CA GLU A 82 11.06 -3.27 -5.69
C GLU A 82 10.30 -2.98 -4.40
N THR A 83 10.77 -3.54 -3.28
CA THR A 83 10.13 -3.38 -1.97
C THR A 83 10.26 -1.96 -1.39
N LEU A 84 11.24 -1.18 -1.86
CA LEU A 84 11.38 0.22 -1.51
C LEU A 84 10.58 1.13 -2.45
N TRP A 85 10.15 0.64 -3.61
CA TRP A 85 9.57 1.47 -4.63
C TRP A 85 8.26 2.12 -4.18
N ALA A 86 8.22 3.44 -4.27
CA ALA A 86 7.08 4.26 -3.89
C ALA A 86 7.03 5.55 -4.74
N PRO A 87 5.87 6.20 -4.86
CA PRO A 87 5.76 7.40 -5.70
C PRO A 87 6.74 8.52 -5.36
N HIS A 88 7.13 8.68 -4.08
CA HIS A 88 8.04 9.74 -3.63
C HIS A 88 9.51 9.49 -3.96
N ASN A 89 9.89 8.25 -4.30
CA ASN A 89 11.28 7.88 -4.59
C ASN A 89 11.47 7.23 -5.98
N ALA A 90 10.39 7.10 -6.75
CA ALA A 90 10.42 6.53 -8.08
C ALA A 90 11.17 7.44 -9.05
N THR A 91 12.14 6.87 -9.77
CA THR A 91 12.92 7.59 -10.79
C THR A 91 13.21 6.71 -11.99
N SER A 92 13.69 7.33 -13.06
CA SER A 92 14.19 6.64 -14.26
C SER A 92 15.43 5.81 -13.92
N PRO A 93 15.64 4.63 -14.51
CA PRO A 93 16.86 3.85 -14.32
C PRO A 93 18.05 4.49 -15.05
N THR A 94 17.77 5.32 -16.07
CA THR A 94 18.79 6.07 -16.79
C THR A 94 18.88 7.47 -16.18
N PRO A 95 20.05 7.90 -15.68
CA PRO A 95 20.23 9.24 -15.14
C PRO A 95 20.03 10.28 -16.26
N LEU A 96 19.38 11.39 -15.91
CA LEU A 96 19.31 12.58 -16.77
C LEU A 96 20.54 13.46 -16.52
N PRO A 97 20.91 14.36 -17.45
CA PRO A 97 22.00 15.31 -17.22
C PRO A 97 21.76 16.13 -15.93
N GLY A 98 22.69 16.05 -14.97
CA GLY A 98 22.55 16.67 -13.65
C GLY A 98 22.13 15.72 -12.51
N ASP A 99 21.79 14.47 -12.84
CA ASP A 99 21.44 13.42 -11.87
C ASP A 99 22.63 12.50 -11.50
N ASP A 100 23.86 12.85 -11.92
CA ASP A 100 25.03 11.96 -11.85
C ASP A 100 25.42 11.56 -10.41
N GLU A 101 25.02 12.37 -9.42
CA GLU A 101 25.29 12.14 -8.00
C GLU A 101 24.21 11.29 -7.29
N ASP A 102 23.09 10.97 -7.97
CA ASP A 102 22.00 10.19 -7.36
C ASP A 102 22.25 8.67 -7.45
N VAL A 103 22.25 8.01 -6.30
CA VAL A 103 22.36 6.54 -6.22
C VAL A 103 21.01 5.91 -6.55
N ARG A 104 20.96 5.20 -7.69
CA ARG A 104 19.75 4.57 -8.22
C ARG A 104 19.76 3.07 -7.99
N LEU A 105 18.81 2.58 -7.18
CA LEU A 105 18.59 1.16 -6.94
C LEU A 105 17.65 0.62 -8.02
N VAL A 106 18.20 -0.15 -8.96
CA VAL A 106 17.43 -0.69 -10.10
C VAL A 106 16.52 -1.82 -9.60
N VAL A 107 15.22 -1.69 -9.87
CA VAL A 107 14.21 -2.71 -9.59
C VAL A 107 14.35 -3.83 -10.61
N LYS A 108 14.57 -5.06 -10.13
CA LYS A 108 14.73 -6.23 -11.00
C LYS A 108 13.37 -6.88 -11.20
N HIS A 109 12.66 -6.47 -12.26
CA HIS A 109 11.47 -7.20 -12.67
C HIS A 109 11.86 -8.63 -13.11
N PRO A 110 11.20 -9.69 -12.61
CA PRO A 110 11.39 -11.01 -13.17
C PRO A 110 11.05 -10.95 -14.67
N PRO A 111 11.75 -11.73 -15.52
CA PRO A 111 11.48 -11.72 -16.95
C PRO A 111 10.00 -12.03 -17.18
N SER A 112 9.25 -11.06 -17.70
CA SER A 112 7.86 -11.23 -18.07
C SER A 112 7.78 -12.40 -19.05
N ILE A 113 7.26 -13.54 -18.60
CA ILE A 113 6.92 -14.63 -19.50
C ILE A 113 5.91 -14.05 -20.50
N PRO A 114 6.19 -14.06 -21.81
CA PRO A 114 5.25 -13.53 -22.78
C PRO A 114 3.95 -14.30 -22.64
N ARG A 115 2.88 -13.62 -22.18
CA ARG A 115 1.53 -14.14 -22.26
C ARG A 115 1.26 -14.42 -23.73
N THR A 116 1.27 -15.69 -24.11
CA THR A 116 0.73 -16.14 -25.39
C THR A 116 -0.70 -15.63 -25.46
N THR A 117 -0.94 -14.67 -26.35
CA THR A 117 -2.27 -14.22 -26.72
C THR A 117 -3.02 -15.43 -27.26
N GLU A 118 -3.83 -16.06 -26.42
CA GLU A 118 -4.83 -17.01 -26.91
C GLU A 118 -5.79 -16.24 -27.81
N LYS A 119 -5.76 -16.64 -29.08
CA LYS A 119 -6.63 -16.13 -30.13
C LYS A 119 -8.08 -16.21 -29.69
N THR A 120 -8.76 -15.07 -29.75
CA THR A 120 -10.20 -14.92 -29.92
C THR A 120 -10.74 -15.96 -30.90
N VAL A 121 -11.38 -17.02 -30.39
CA VAL A 121 -12.32 -17.81 -31.19
C VAL A 121 -13.71 -17.27 -30.87
N GLU A 122 -14.09 -16.30 -31.68
CA GLU A 122 -15.44 -15.80 -31.85
C GLU A 122 -16.37 -16.98 -32.20
N ARG A 123 -17.26 -17.37 -31.27
CA ARG A 123 -18.35 -18.30 -31.57
C ARG A 123 -19.70 -17.62 -31.37
N LYS A 124 -20.21 -17.20 -32.53
CA LYS A 124 -21.52 -16.63 -32.84
C LYS A 124 -22.67 -17.42 -32.19
N SER A 125 -23.61 -16.64 -31.70
CA SER A 125 -24.92 -16.96 -31.14
C SER A 125 -25.76 -17.93 -31.96
N ARG A 126 -26.53 -18.81 -31.27
CA ARG A 126 -27.77 -19.37 -31.83
C ARG A 126 -28.79 -19.70 -30.73
N THR A 127 -29.77 -18.81 -30.65
CA THR A 127 -31.04 -18.93 -29.92
C THR A 127 -31.85 -20.14 -30.40
N ARG A 128 -32.51 -20.88 -29.49
CA ARG A 128 -33.99 -21.08 -29.50
C ARG A 128 -34.51 -22.08 -28.44
N ARG A 129 -35.47 -21.57 -27.65
CA ARG A 129 -36.77 -22.15 -27.22
C ARG A 129 -36.77 -23.53 -26.52
N ALA A 130 -37.13 -23.62 -25.23
CA ALA A 130 -38.43 -23.41 -24.57
C ALA A 130 -39.22 -24.73 -24.39
N VAL A 131 -39.69 -24.96 -23.15
CA VAL A 131 -41.02 -25.46 -22.69
C VAL A 131 -40.79 -26.07 -21.29
N LYS A 132 -41.09 -25.41 -20.15
CA LYS A 132 -42.37 -25.03 -19.51
C LYS A 132 -43.00 -26.15 -18.66
N LYS A 133 -43.39 -25.75 -17.43
CA LYS A 133 -44.34 -26.36 -16.46
C LYS A 133 -43.71 -27.31 -15.44
N THR A 134 -44.06 -27.36 -14.14
CA THR A 134 -45.01 -26.75 -13.18
C THR A 134 -44.66 -27.46 -11.85
N ALA A 135 -44.71 -26.95 -10.62
CA ALA A 135 -45.85 -26.36 -9.91
C ALA A 135 -45.41 -25.96 -8.47
N ARG A 136 -46.00 -24.85 -7.97
CA ARG A 136 -46.60 -24.64 -6.63
C ARG A 136 -45.77 -24.95 -5.36
N LYS A 137 -45.42 -23.95 -4.54
CA LYS A 137 -46.25 -23.14 -3.59
C LYS A 137 -46.20 -23.70 -2.16
N LYS A 138 -45.55 -22.97 -1.25
CA LYS A 138 -45.94 -22.58 0.14
C LYS A 138 -44.66 -22.12 0.88
N THR A 139 -44.43 -20.83 1.11
CA THR A 139 -44.96 -19.98 2.21
C THR A 139 -44.56 -20.48 3.60
N ALA A 140 -43.57 -19.83 4.23
CA ALA A 140 -43.58 -19.48 5.66
C ALA A 140 -42.47 -18.46 5.96
N GLU A 141 -42.85 -17.44 6.71
CA GLU A 141 -42.15 -16.24 7.17
C GLU A 141 -40.99 -16.47 8.14
N PRO A 142 -40.16 -15.44 8.38
CA PRO A 142 -39.11 -15.46 9.41
C PRO A 142 -39.70 -15.20 10.80
N PRO A 143 -39.21 -15.83 11.89
CA PRO A 143 -39.58 -15.40 13.22
C PRO A 143 -38.76 -14.16 13.61
N LYS A 144 -39.48 -13.08 13.87
CA LYS A 144 -39.07 -11.92 14.67
C LYS A 144 -39.85 -11.99 16.00
N VAL A 145 -39.37 -11.23 16.99
CA VAL A 145 -39.92 -11.00 18.35
C VAL A 145 -39.38 -12.04 19.36
N GLU A 146 -38.66 -11.67 20.42
CA GLU A 146 -39.15 -10.81 21.50
C GLU A 146 -38.03 -10.17 22.33
N GLU A 147 -38.14 -8.86 22.53
CA GLU A 147 -37.42 -8.04 23.50
C GLU A 147 -38.38 -7.78 24.67
N ALA A 148 -37.96 -8.03 25.91
CA ALA A 148 -38.62 -7.49 27.09
C ALA A 148 -37.58 -7.14 28.20
N PRO A 149 -37.77 -6.03 28.95
CA PRO A 149 -36.75 -5.40 29.79
C PRO A 149 -36.94 -5.72 31.31
N PRO A 150 -36.36 -4.93 32.25
CA PRO A 150 -35.41 -5.36 33.28
C PRO A 150 -36.04 -5.79 34.63
N ALA A 151 -35.24 -6.41 35.52
CA ALA A 151 -35.58 -6.57 36.93
C ALA A 151 -34.38 -6.24 37.85
N PRO A 152 -34.53 -5.29 38.79
CA PRO A 152 -34.02 -5.41 40.17
C PRO A 152 -35.16 -5.10 41.18
N PRO A 153 -34.99 -5.14 42.53
CA PRO A 153 -33.84 -5.47 43.38
C PRO A 153 -34.15 -6.50 44.53
N GLY A 154 -33.13 -6.94 45.26
CA GLY A 154 -33.26 -7.33 46.67
C GLY A 154 -32.68 -8.68 47.10
N SER A 155 -31.57 -8.66 47.84
CA SER A 155 -31.49 -9.36 49.14
C SER A 155 -30.40 -8.74 49.99
N ALA A 156 -30.80 -8.28 51.17
CA ALA A 156 -29.95 -7.90 52.27
C ALA A 156 -29.55 -9.13 53.11
N ALA A 157 -28.59 -8.93 54.01
CA ALA A 157 -28.22 -9.73 55.18
C ALA A 157 -27.23 -10.90 54.96
N SER A 158 -25.96 -10.65 55.28
CA SER A 158 -25.39 -10.98 56.60
C SER A 158 -24.14 -10.16 56.88
#